data_AF-A0A4Q7IH61-F1
#
_entry.id   AF-A0A4Q7IH61-F1
#
_cell.length_a   1.000
_cell.length_b   1.000
_cell.length_c   1.000
_cell.angle_alpha   90.00
_cell.angle_beta   90.00
_cell.angle_gamma   90.00
#
_symmetry.space_group_name_H-M   'P 1'
#
loop_
_entity.id
_entity.type
_entity.pdbx_description
1 polymer ?
#
loop_
_entity_poly.entity_id
_entity_poly.type
_entity_poly.pdbx_seq_one_letter_code
_entity_poly.pdbx_strand_id
1 'polypeptide(L)'
;NPNTLPVREWILDKFKLLASVDLAVEAFLPQVGVQASLLFLQKKTEVERQLAQNGTEDYEVFMAIAEKLGKDRRGNPIYLRDEDGAELLFSTETEY
;
A
#
# COMPACT_ATOMS: atom_id res chain seq x y z
N ASN A 1 -9.41 9.22 -14.71
CA ASN A 1 -8.95 8.74 -16.03
C ASN A 1 -9.85 7.58 -16.48
N PRO A 2 -10.71 7.78 -17.49
CA PRO A 2 -11.66 6.77 -17.96
C PRO A 2 -11.00 5.54 -18.63
N ASN A 3 -9.76 5.69 -19.14
CA ASN A 3 -9.06 4.59 -19.83
C ASN A 3 -8.65 3.41 -18.94
N THR A 4 -8.65 3.61 -17.61
CA THR A 4 -8.25 2.57 -16.65
C THR A 4 -9.44 1.84 -16.03
N LEU A 5 -10.67 2.17 -16.44
CA LEU A 5 -11.88 1.50 -15.96
C LEU A 5 -11.84 -0.02 -16.20
N PRO A 6 -11.45 -0.52 -17.41
CA PRO A 6 -11.41 -1.96 -17.67
C PRO A 6 -10.42 -2.71 -16.77
N VAL A 7 -9.33 -2.05 -16.35
CA VAL A 7 -8.34 -2.64 -15.46
C VAL A 7 -8.91 -2.79 -14.05
N ARG A 8 -9.65 -1.80 -13.55
CA ARG A 8 -10.28 -1.88 -12.22
C ARG A 8 -11.34 -2.97 -12.20
N GLU A 9 -12.18 -3.03 -13.24
CA GLU A 9 -13.19 -4.09 -13.38
C GLU A 9 -12.53 -5.47 -13.43
N TRP A 10 -11.44 -5.63 -14.17
CA TRP A 10 -10.68 -6.88 -14.22
C TRP A 10 -10.08 -7.26 -12.86
N ILE A 11 -9.55 -6.30 -12.09
CA ILE A 11 -9.04 -6.55 -10.74
C ILE A 11 -10.19 -6.99 -9.83
N LEU A 12 -11.31 -6.26 -9.82
CA LEU A 12 -12.46 -6.54 -8.96
C LEU A 12 -13.20 -7.83 -9.35
N ASP A 13 -13.19 -8.26 -10.61
CA ASP A 13 -13.70 -9.59 -11.01
C ASP A 13 -12.83 -10.72 -10.44
N LYS A 14 -11.51 -10.52 -10.35
CA LYS A 14 -10.55 -11.60 -10.13
C LYS A 14 -9.96 -11.67 -8.73
N PHE A 15 -9.98 -10.57 -7.99
CA PHE A 15 -9.31 -10.43 -6.71
C PHE A 15 -10.20 -9.73 -5.69
N LYS A 16 -10.01 -10.07 -4.42
CA LYS A 16 -10.44 -9.25 -3.29
C LYS A 16 -9.34 -8.22 -3.01
N LEU A 17 -9.75 -6.97 -2.82
CA LEU A 17 -8.85 -5.89 -2.43
C LEU A 17 -8.71 -5.88 -0.91
N LEU A 18 -7.62 -6.43 -0.37
CA LEU A 18 -7.42 -6.49 1.07
C LEU A 18 -7.00 -5.13 1.64
N ALA A 19 -6.16 -4.41 0.91
CA ALA A 19 -5.69 -3.09 1.32
C ALA A 19 -5.28 -2.20 0.15
N SER A 20 -5.43 -0.89 0.34
CA SER A 20 -4.86 0.17 -0.50
C SER A 20 -4.07 1.12 0.38
N VAL A 21 -2.77 1.24 0.08
CA VAL A 21 -1.86 2.13 0.81
C VAL A 21 -1.28 3.16 -0.14
N ASP A 22 -1.64 4.42 0.05
CA ASP A 22 -1.07 5.52 -0.72
C ASP A 22 0.31 5.89 -0.18
N LEU A 23 1.27 6.07 -1.08
CA LEU A 23 2.65 6.37 -0.71
C LEU A 23 2.96 7.85 -0.88
N ALA A 24 3.74 8.41 0.05
CA ALA A 24 4.35 9.71 -0.12
C ALA A 24 5.31 9.74 -1.33
N VAL A 25 5.45 10.91 -1.97
CA VAL A 25 6.22 11.09 -3.23
C VAL A 25 7.70 10.70 -3.07
N GLU A 26 8.24 10.85 -1.87
CA GLU A 26 9.60 10.44 -1.52
C GLU A 26 9.87 8.94 -1.63
N ALA A 27 8.83 8.08 -1.72
CA ALA A 27 8.96 6.63 -1.79
C ALA A 27 10.00 6.17 -2.82
N PHE A 28 9.93 6.73 -4.03
CA PHE A 28 10.80 6.36 -5.15
C PHE A 28 11.84 7.43 -5.49
N LEU A 29 11.88 8.54 -4.76
CA LEU A 29 12.96 9.53 -4.87
C LEU A 29 14.27 8.99 -4.29
N PRO A 30 15.43 9.42 -4.81
CA PRO A 30 15.62 10.48 -5.81
C PRO A 30 15.41 10.05 -7.27
N GLN A 31 15.17 8.77 -7.53
CA GLN A 31 15.22 8.20 -8.88
C GLN A 31 13.94 8.49 -9.69
N VAL A 32 12.77 8.35 -9.05
CA VAL A 32 11.47 8.53 -9.72
C VAL A 32 10.55 9.37 -8.83
N GLY A 33 10.05 10.50 -9.37
CA GLY A 33 9.12 11.40 -8.69
C GLY A 33 7.65 11.07 -8.94
N VAL A 34 7.28 9.78 -8.93
CA VAL A 34 5.92 9.33 -9.21
C VAL A 34 5.12 9.18 -7.91
N GLN A 35 3.86 9.61 -7.91
CA GLN A 35 2.90 9.27 -6.87
C GLN A 35 2.35 7.88 -7.16
N ALA A 36 2.43 6.98 -6.19
CA ALA A 36 2.03 5.59 -6.34
C ALA A 36 1.30 5.09 -5.10
N SER A 37 0.60 3.98 -5.26
CA SER A 37 -0.05 3.26 -4.18
C SER A 37 0.25 1.77 -4.28
N LEU A 38 0.18 1.08 -3.15
CA LEU A 38 0.30 -0.37 -3.05
C LEU A 38 -1.10 -0.96 -2.89
N LEU A 39 -1.43 -1.92 -3.76
CA LEU A 39 -2.66 -2.71 -3.66
C LEU A 39 -2.31 -4.11 -3.18
N PHE A 40 -2.99 -4.57 -2.15
CA PHE A 40 -2.86 -5.92 -1.63
C PHE A 40 -4.06 -6.73 -2.11
N LEU A 41 -3.80 -7.75 -2.92
CA LEU A 41 -4.82 -8.50 -3.64
C LEU A 41 -4.79 -9.97 -3.23
N GLN A 42 -5.96 -10.53 -2.93
CA GLN A 42 -6.14 -11.96 -2.78
C GLN A 42 -6.87 -12.52 -3.99
N LYS A 43 -6.31 -13.57 -4.60
CA LYS A 43 -6.97 -14.26 -5.71
C LYS A 43 -8.29 -14.87 -5.25
N LYS A 44 -9.38 -14.56 -5.94
CA LYS A 44 -10.68 -15.15 -5.70
C LYS A 44 -10.70 -16.63 -6.11
N THR A 45 -11.43 -17.41 -5.32
CA THR A 45 -11.95 -18.71 -5.72
C THR A 45 -13.04 -18.54 -6.78
N GLU A 46 -13.41 -19.64 -7.44
CA GLU A 46 -14.47 -19.61 -8.46
C GLU A 46 -15.83 -19.19 -7.88
N VAL A 47 -16.15 -19.64 -6.65
CA VAL A 47 -17.37 -19.25 -5.94
C VAL A 47 -17.39 -17.74 -5.65
N GLU A 48 -16.28 -17.19 -5.16
CA GLU A 48 -16.18 -15.75 -4.88
C GLU A 48 -16.26 -14.90 -6.16
N ARG A 49 -15.77 -15.41 -7.29
CA ARG A 49 -15.98 -14.74 -8.59
C ARG A 49 -17.45 -14.68 -8.97
N GLN A 50 -18.20 -15.77 -8.78
CA GLN A 50 -19.63 -15.79 -9.06
C GLN A 50 -20.38 -14.80 -8.16
N LEU A 51 -20.04 -14.72 -6.87
CA LEU A 51 -20.60 -13.73 -5.94
C LEU A 51 -20.30 -12.29 -6.36
N ALA A 52 -19.06 -12.02 -6.81
CA ALA A 52 -18.66 -10.70 -7.29
C ALA A 52 -19.45 -10.27 -8.53
N GLN A 53 -19.69 -11.17 -9.47
CA GLN A 53 -20.49 -10.90 -10.68
C GLN A 53 -21.97 -10.64 -10.36
N ASN A 54 -22.48 -11.25 -9.29
CA ASN A 54 -23.84 -11.02 -8.80
C ASN A 54 -23.94 -9.76 -7.91
N GLY A 55 -22.83 -9.08 -7.62
CA GLY A 55 -22.79 -7.88 -6.79
C GLY A 55 -23.08 -8.13 -5.30
N THR A 56 -22.97 -9.37 -4.84
CA THR A 56 -23.28 -9.76 -3.45
C THR A 56 -22.01 -10.02 -2.63
N GLU A 57 -20.88 -9.49 -3.08
CA GLU A 57 -19.61 -9.65 -2.40
C GLU A 57 -19.43 -8.55 -1.36
N ASP A 58 -19.17 -8.95 -0.12
CA ASP A 58 -18.95 -8.05 1.01
C ASP A 58 -17.64 -8.44 1.72
N TYR A 59 -16.73 -7.47 1.84
CA TYR A 59 -15.47 -7.60 2.56
C TYR A 59 -14.92 -6.22 2.92
N GLU A 60 -14.15 -6.17 4.00
CA GLU A 60 -13.49 -4.95 4.45
C GLU A 60 -12.20 -4.70 3.64
N VAL A 61 -11.96 -3.43 3.35
CA VAL A 61 -10.72 -2.97 2.70
C VAL A 61 -9.97 -2.08 3.68
N PHE A 62 -8.73 -2.42 3.99
CA PHE A 62 -7.86 -1.57 4.78
C PHE A 62 -7.33 -0.40 3.92
N MET A 63 -7.57 0.83 4.38
CA MET A 63 -7.14 2.04 3.68
C MET A 63 -6.15 2.79 4.57
N ALA A 64 -4.98 3.14 4.02
CA ALA A 64 -3.98 3.91 4.75
C ALA A 64 -3.19 4.85 3.83
N ILE A 65 -2.57 5.85 4.45
CA ILE A 65 -1.63 6.77 3.80
C ILE A 65 -0.30 6.63 4.53
N ALA A 66 0.75 6.27 3.80
CA ALA A 66 2.11 6.16 4.32
C ALA A 66 2.83 7.51 4.15
N GLU A 67 2.65 8.40 5.12
CA GLU A 67 3.18 9.77 5.09
C GLU A 67 4.68 9.85 5.35
N LYS A 68 5.22 8.99 6.22
CA LYS A 68 6.65 8.98 6.58
C LYS A 68 7.24 7.63 6.28
N LEU A 69 8.18 7.59 5.33
CA LEU A 69 8.77 6.35 4.81
C LEU A 69 10.16 6.04 5.39
N GLY A 70 10.57 6.75 6.44
CA GLY A 70 11.87 6.57 7.08
C GLY A 70 13.05 7.07 6.24
N LYS A 71 12.81 7.81 5.16
CA LYS A 71 13.84 8.50 4.38
C LYS A 71 13.35 9.85 3.84
N ASP A 72 14.30 10.74 3.56
CA ASP A 72 14.05 12.00 2.85
C ASP A 72 14.07 11.81 1.32
N ARG A 73 13.77 12.90 0.60
CA ARG A 73 13.75 12.94 -0.88
C ARG A 73 15.12 12.68 -1.54
N ARG A 74 16.21 12.76 -0.78
CA ARG A 74 17.59 12.50 -1.23
C ARG A 74 18.02 11.07 -0.92
N GLY A 75 17.21 10.30 -0.21
CA GLY A 75 17.51 8.94 0.22
C GLY A 75 18.19 8.85 1.58
N ASN A 76 18.35 9.96 2.31
CA ASN A 76 18.93 9.91 3.65
C ASN A 76 17.90 9.35 4.63
N PRO A 77 18.28 8.44 5.56
CA PRO A 77 17.35 7.92 6.56
C PRO A 77 16.85 9.02 7.49
N ILE A 78 15.58 8.93 7.89
CA ILE A 78 14.96 9.78 8.90
C ILE A 78 14.75 8.94 10.15
N TYR A 79 15.45 9.28 11.23
CA TYR A 79 15.34 8.61 12.52
C TYR A 79 14.23 9.22 13.38
N LEU A 80 13.61 8.39 14.21
CA LEU A 80 12.65 8.84 15.22
C LEU A 80 13.43 9.48 16.38
N ARG A 81 12.95 10.62 16.86
CA ARG A 81 13.56 11.37 17.97
C ARG A 81 12.56 11.54 19.10
N ASP A 82 13.06 11.55 20.33
CA ASP A 82 12.27 11.88 21.52
C ASP A 82 12.05 13.40 21.66
N GLU A 83 11.39 13.81 22.74
CA GLU A 83 11.10 15.23 23.04
C GLU A 83 12.37 16.07 23.26
N ASP A 84 13.46 15.43 23.68
CA ASP A 84 14.77 16.06 23.90
C ASP A 84 15.64 16.07 22.63
N GLY A 85 15.15 15.48 21.53
CA GLY A 85 15.81 15.43 20.23
C GLY A 85 16.86 14.32 20.08
N ALA A 86 16.95 13.41 21.05
CA ALA A 86 17.82 12.25 20.96
C ALA A 86 17.23 11.17 20.04
N GLU A 87 18.08 10.46 19.30
CA GLU A 87 17.65 9.41 18.39
C GLU A 87 17.24 8.15 19.17
N LEU A 88 16.05 7.63 18.87
CA LEU A 88 15.55 6.40 19.45
C LEU A 88 16.23 5.20 18.80
N LEU A 89 16.95 4.42 19.60
CA LEU A 89 17.58 3.18 19.17
C LEU A 89 16.65 2.00 19.44
N PHE A 90 16.39 1.19 18.41
CA PHE A 90 15.61 -0.03 18.52
C PHE A 90 16.54 -1.24 18.41
N SER A 91 16.44 -2.19 19.32
CA SER A 91 17.13 -3.47 19.21
C SER A 91 16.45 -4.32 18.15
N THR A 92 17.18 -4.68 17.09
CA THR A 92 16.69 -5.64 16.08
C THR A 92 17.01 -7.06 16.54
N GLU A 93 16.00 -7.86 16.84
CA GLU A 93 16.14 -9.32 16.93
C GLU A 93 15.90 -9.91 15.53
N THR A 94 16.93 -10.54 14.97
CA THR A 94 16.82 -11.25 13.70
C THR A 94 16.65 -12.74 13.99
N GLU A 95 15.44 -13.27 13.86
CA GLU A 95 15.22 -14.72 13.85
C GLU A 95 15.56 -15.27 12.44
N TYR A 96 16.39 -16.31 12.41
CA TYR A 96 16.83 -17.02 11.19
C TYR A 96 16.02 -18.29 10.95
#